data_AF-A0A846BT93-F1
#
_entry.id   AF-A0A846BT93-F1
#
_cell.length_a   1.000
_cell.length_b   1.000
_cell.length_c   1.000
_cell.angle_alpha   90.00
_cell.angle_beta   90.00
_cell.angle_gamma   90.00
#
_symmetry.space_group_name_H-M   'P 1'
#
loop_
_entity.id
_entity.type
_entity.pdbx_description
1 polymer ?
#
loop_
_entity_poly.entity_id
_entity_poly.type
_entity_poly.pdbx_seq_one_letter_code
_entity_poly.pdbx_strand_id
1 'polypeptide(L)'
;MTIQLQLKPEVEAQLIAQAAAKGISVETYLESVIENSLVNQEQASFYRTVTEQEWNLELMDLINSPAFTGAPPLADTAVDRESIYTR
;
A
#
# COMPACT_ATOMS: atom_id res chain seq x y z
N MET A 1 25.39 0.11 10.53
CA MET A 1 24.92 1.30 11.28
C MET A 1 24.32 0.81 12.58
N THR A 2 24.49 1.55 13.68
CA THR A 2 23.92 1.21 14.99
C THR A 2 22.82 2.20 15.33
N ILE A 3 21.62 1.68 15.64
CA ILE A 3 20.46 2.47 16.07
C ILE A 3 20.27 2.21 17.56
N GLN A 4 20.21 3.28 18.36
CA GLN A 4 19.89 3.17 19.78
C GLN A 4 18.39 3.43 19.96
N LEU A 5 17.69 2.47 20.57
CA LEU A 5 16.26 2.55 20.82
C LEU A 5 16.00 2.52 22.33
N GLN A 6 15.36 3.56 22.85
CA GLN A 6 14.94 3.61 24.24
C GLN A 6 13.50 3.10 24.34
N LEU A 7 13.31 1.99 25.03
CA LEU A 7 12.01 1.35 25.22
C LEU A 7 11.54 1.50 26.66
N LYS A 8 10.22 1.41 26.85
CA LYS A 8 9.67 1.23 28.18
C LYS A 8 10.06 -0.16 28.69
N PRO A 9 10.35 -0.33 30.00
CA PRO A 9 10.81 -1.60 30.56
C PRO A 9 9.83 -2.76 30.33
N GLU A 10 8.52 -2.47 30.31
CA GLU A 10 7.49 -3.47 30.01
C GLU A 10 7.60 -4.02 28.57
N VAL A 11 7.93 -3.16 27.61
CA VAL A 11 8.05 -3.52 26.19
C VAL A 11 9.34 -4.30 25.96
N GLU A 12 10.43 -3.89 26.60
CA GLU A 12 11.71 -4.61 26.56
C GLU A 12 11.57 -6.04 27.09
N ALA A 13 10.92 -6.23 28.25
CA ALA A 13 10.68 -7.55 28.82
C ALA A 13 9.86 -8.46 27.87
N GLN A 14 8.84 -7.90 27.22
CA GLN A 14 8.04 -8.65 26.23
C GLN A 14 8.85 -9.03 25.00
N LEU A 15 9.68 -8.13 24.48
CA LEU A 15 10.57 -8.40 23.35
C LEU A 15 11.57 -9.51 23.67
N ILE A 16 12.17 -9.49 24.87
CA ILE A 16 13.07 -10.53 25.34
C ILE A 16 12.34 -11.88 25.42
N ALA A 17 11.14 -11.90 26.00
CA ALA A 17 10.35 -13.13 26.11
C ALA A 17 9.96 -13.70 24.73
N GLN A 18 9.58 -12.84 23.78
CA GLN A 18 9.22 -13.25 22.41
C GLN A 18 10.43 -13.77 21.63
N ALA A 19 11.59 -13.13 21.76
CA ALA A 19 12.84 -13.60 21.17
C ALA A 19 13.27 -14.95 21.76
N ALA A 20 13.20 -15.10 23.09
CA ALA A 20 13.51 -16.33 23.79
C ALA A 20 12.58 -17.48 23.40
N ALA A 21 11.27 -17.23 23.25
CA ALA A 21 10.31 -18.22 22.79
C ALA A 21 10.61 -18.73 21.37
N LYS A 22 11.22 -17.89 20.53
CA LYS A 22 11.67 -18.25 19.18
C LYS A 22 13.10 -18.81 19.14
N GLY A 23 13.81 -18.83 20.28
CA GLY A 23 15.19 -19.30 20.37
C GLY A 23 16.21 -18.42 19.65
N ILE A 24 15.91 -17.14 19.45
CA ILE A 24 16.77 -16.18 18.74
C ILE A 24 17.14 -15.00 19.65
N SER A 25 18.16 -14.23 19.27
CA SER A 25 18.52 -13.01 19.98
C SER A 25 17.44 -11.94 19.79
N VAL A 26 17.38 -11.00 20.73
CA VAL A 26 16.44 -9.86 20.65
C VAL A 26 16.71 -9.01 19.42
N GLU A 27 17.97 -8.84 19.05
CA GLU A 27 18.38 -8.08 17.87
C GLU A 27 17.86 -8.73 16.58
N THR A 28 18.05 -10.04 16.42
CA THR A 28 17.54 -10.78 15.25
C THR A 28 16.01 -10.80 15.23
N TYR A 29 15.37 -10.88 16.39
CA TYR A 29 13.91 -10.75 16.47
C TYR A 29 13.45 -9.37 16.01
N LEU A 30 14.08 -8.30 16.50
CA LEU A 30 13.75 -6.92 16.13
C LEU A 30 13.92 -6.68 14.64
N GLU A 31 15.04 -7.15 14.06
CA GLU A 31 15.33 -7.05 12.64
C GLU A 31 14.22 -7.72 11.82
N SER A 32 13.85 -8.96 12.16
CA SER A 32 12.78 -9.68 11.47
C SER A 32 11.42 -8.99 11.57
N VAL A 33 11.10 -8.36 12.71
CA VAL A 33 9.84 -7.63 12.90
C VAL A 33 9.82 -6.36 12.06
N ILE A 34 10.94 -5.64 12.02
CA ILE A 34 11.09 -4.42 11.21
C ILE A 34 11.02 -4.78 9.72
N GLU A 35 11.75 -5.79 9.27
CA GLU A 35 11.70 -6.26 7.87
C GLU A 35 10.28 -6.65 7.47
N ASN A 36 9.60 -7.46 8.29
CA ASN A 36 8.21 -7.82 8.02
C ASN A 36 7.28 -6.60 8.04
N SER A 37 7.50 -5.61 8.92
CA SER A 37 6.71 -4.38 8.92
C SER A 37 6.97 -3.52 7.69
N LEU A 38 8.19 -3.49 7.17
CA LEU A 38 8.54 -2.74 5.96
C LEU A 38 8.00 -3.42 4.70
N VAL A 39 8.01 -4.76 4.65
CA VAL A 39 7.41 -5.53 3.56
C VAL A 39 5.89 -5.43 3.58
N ASN A 40 5.27 -5.46 4.77
CA ASN A 40 3.82 -5.31 4.95
C ASN A 40 3.36 -3.85 5.06
N GLN A 41 4.26 -2.86 4.94
CA GLN A 41 3.89 -1.58 4.38
C GLN A 41 3.63 -1.79 2.88
N GLU A 42 2.60 -2.58 2.57
CA GLU A 42 1.90 -2.41 1.31
C GLU A 42 1.65 -0.91 1.22
N GLN A 43 2.27 -0.24 0.23
CA GLN A 43 1.94 1.14 -0.09
C GLN A 43 0.42 1.17 -0.12
N ALA A 44 -0.17 1.82 0.88
CA ALA A 44 -1.61 1.83 1.02
C ALA A 44 -2.12 2.35 -0.32
N SER A 45 -2.83 1.45 -1.01
CA SER A 45 -3.15 1.56 -2.42
C SER A 45 -3.65 2.96 -2.73
N PHE A 46 -3.21 3.58 -3.83
CA PHE A 46 -3.52 4.96 -4.19
C PHE A 46 -4.97 5.37 -3.88
N TYR A 47 -5.94 4.50 -4.19
CA TYR A 47 -7.37 4.73 -3.91
C TYR A 47 -7.79 4.84 -2.42
N ARG A 48 -6.92 4.45 -1.49
CA ARG A 48 -7.18 4.42 -0.04
C ARG A 48 -6.54 5.60 0.70
N THR A 49 -5.51 6.22 0.12
CA THR A 49 -4.69 7.25 0.79
C THR A 49 -4.87 8.65 0.22
N VAL A 50 -5.43 8.75 -0.97
CA VAL A 50 -5.46 9.98 -1.76
C VAL A 50 -6.71 10.79 -1.47
N THR A 51 -6.56 12.11 -1.40
CA THR A 51 -7.66 13.06 -1.22
C THR A 51 -8.48 13.23 -2.49
N GLU A 52 -9.71 13.73 -2.39
CA GLU A 52 -10.55 14.02 -3.57
C GLU A 52 -9.88 14.96 -4.59
N GLN A 53 -9.07 15.91 -4.10
CA GLN A 53 -8.37 16.88 -4.95
C GLN A 53 -7.28 16.22 -5.79
N GLU A 54 -6.48 15.37 -5.18
CA GLU A 54 -5.42 14.60 -5.86
C GLU A 54 -6.02 13.59 -6.85
N TRP A 55 -7.16 12.98 -6.49
CA TRP A 55 -7.92 12.14 -7.40
C TRP A 55 -8.37 12.87 -8.66
N ASN A 56 -8.86 14.10 -8.51
CA ASN A 56 -9.29 14.90 -9.65
C ASN A 56 -8.10 15.28 -10.56
N LEU A 57 -6.94 15.56 -9.97
CA LEU A 57 -5.72 15.86 -10.74
C LEU A 57 -5.27 14.66 -11.57
N GLU A 58 -5.17 13.48 -10.96
CA GLU A 58 -4.79 12.25 -11.69
C GLU A 58 -5.80 11.88 -12.78
N LEU A 59 -7.10 12.03 -12.50
CA LEU A 59 -8.14 11.80 -13.50
C LEU A 59 -8.01 12.75 -14.69
N MET A 60 -7.75 14.05 -14.42
CA MET A 60 -7.55 15.03 -15.47
C MET A 60 -6.27 14.77 -16.27
N ASP A 61 -5.19 14.34 -15.63
CA ASP A 61 -3.95 13.95 -16.33
C ASP A 61 -4.20 12.75 -17.25
N LEU A 62 -4.90 11.72 -16.76
CA LEU A 62 -5.30 10.57 -17.56
C LEU A 62 -6.14 10.98 -18.79
N ILE A 63 -7.18 11.80 -18.60
CA ILE A 63 -8.07 12.25 -19.68
C ILE A 63 -7.30 13.04 -20.75
N ASN A 64 -6.36 13.90 -20.32
CA ASN A 64 -5.56 14.71 -21.23
C ASN A 64 -4.33 13.96 -21.78
N SER A 65 -4.13 12.71 -21.39
CA SER A 65 -2.96 11.94 -21.81
C SER A 65 -3.00 11.65 -23.33
N PRO A 66 -1.82 11.53 -23.98
CA PRO A 66 -1.72 11.22 -25.41
C PRO A 66 -2.36 9.87 -25.79
N ALA A 67 -2.60 8.99 -24.80
CA ALA A 67 -3.20 7.68 -25.00
C ALA A 67 -4.61 7.76 -25.62
N PHE A 68 -5.33 8.86 -25.39
CA PHE A 68 -6.70 9.05 -25.89
C PHE A 68 -6.80 9.94 -27.13
N THR A 69 -5.72 10.61 -27.55
CA THR A 69 -5.75 11.60 -28.65
C THR A 69 -6.13 10.98 -30.02
N GLY A 70 -5.90 9.68 -30.21
CA GLY A 70 -6.27 8.96 -31.44
C GLY A 70 -7.33 7.88 -31.24
N ALA A 71 -7.90 7.76 -30.05
CA ALA A 71 -8.89 6.72 -29.76
C ALA A 71 -10.25 7.10 -30.37
N PRO A 72 -10.92 6.21 -31.12
CA PRO A 72 -12.26 6.48 -31.59
C PRO A 72 -13.22 6.61 -30.40
N PRO A 73 -14.25 7.47 -30.50
CA PRO A 73 -15.28 7.54 -29.47
C PRO A 73 -15.95 6.17 -29.29
N LEU A 74 -16.36 5.87 -28.06
CA LEU A 74 -17.11 4.65 -27.78
C LEU A 74 -18.43 4.67 -28.56
N ALA A 75 -18.79 3.53 -29.14
CA ALA A 75 -20.10 3.37 -29.76
C ALA A 75 -21.20 3.42 -28.70
N ASP A 76 -22.38 3.94 -29.04
CA ASP A 76 -23.51 4.06 -28.11
C ASP A 76 -23.88 2.72 -27.48
N THR A 77 -23.81 1.64 -28.26
CA THR A 77 -24.06 0.27 -27.79
C THR A 77 -23.02 -0.24 -26.79
N ALA A 78 -21.83 0.35 -26.74
CA ALA A 78 -20.78 0.00 -25.78
C ALA A 78 -20.92 0.74 -24.45
N VAL A 79 -21.67 1.86 -24.43
CA VAL A 79 -21.98 2.65 -23.23
C VAL A 79 -23.36 2.28 -22.67
N ASP A 80 -24.17 1.56 -23.44
CA ASP A 80 -25.47 1.07 -22.99
C ASP A 80 -25.32 0.13 -21.79
N ARG A 81 -26.10 0.39 -20.74
CA ARG A 81 -26.18 -0.46 -19.56
C ARG A 81 -26.59 -1.88 -19.92
N GLU A 82 -27.50 -2.08 -20.88
CA GLU A 82 -27.94 -3.43 -21.26
C GLU A 82 -26.80 -4.26 -21.85
N SER A 83 -25.83 -3.63 -22.52
CA SER A 83 -24.66 -4.30 -23.10
C SER A 83 -23.76 -5.00 -22.06
N ILE A 84 -23.80 -4.54 -20.80
CA ILE A 84 -23.03 -5.11 -19.68
C ILE A 84 -23.64 -6.45 -19.24
N TYR A 85 -24.95 -6.62 -19.38
CA TYR A 85 -25.69 -7.78 -18.85
C TYR A 85 -26.09 -8.81 -19.91
N THR A 86 -25.92 -8.52 -21.19
CA THR A 86 -26.36 -9.37 -22.32
C THR A 86 -25.22 -10.08 -23.06
N ARG A 87 -24.02 -10.16 -22.45
CA ARG A 87 -22.84 -10.78 -23.04
C ARG A 87 -22.88 -12.30 -23.08
#